data_AF-A0AA38FMZ8-F1
#
_entry.id   AF-A0AA38FMZ8-F1
#
_cell.length_a   1.000
_cell.length_b   1.000
_cell.length_c   1.000
_cell.angle_alpha   90.00
_cell.angle_beta   90.00
_cell.angle_gamma   90.00
#
_symmetry.space_group_name_H-M   'P 1'
#
loop_
_entity.id
_entity.type
_entity.pdbx_description
1 polymer ?
#
loop_
_entity_poly.entity_id
_entity_poly.type
_entity_poly.pdbx_seq_one_letter_code
_entity_poly.pdbx_strand_id
1 'polypeptide(L)'
;MKVSIHTDFFLFSFQVRHSDEFFCLLVYLSLFAELSTQFNIANPTTGCQKKLEIDDDQKLRAFFDKRLSQEVSGDSLGDEFKGYVFKIMGGCDKQGFPMKQGVLTPGRVRLLLHRGTSCFRGHGRRDGERRRKSVRGCIVSPDLSVLNLVIVKKGDNDLPGLTDTEKPRMRGPKRASKIRKLFNLSKDDDVRKYVNTYRRTFTSKSGKKRSKAPKIQRLVTPLTLQRKRARIAEKKQRIVKAKSEAAEYQKLLASRLKEQRERRSESVAKKRAQSRLSAGSKPSIAV
;
A
#
# COMPACT_ATOMS: atom_id res chain seq x y z
N MET A 1 64.63 52.20 22.62
CA MET A 1 64.27 52.23 24.06
C MET A 1 63.81 50.81 24.41
N LYS A 2 64.63 50.00 25.12
CA LYS A 2 64.58 49.81 26.59
C LYS A 2 63.16 49.37 27.03
N VAL A 3 62.85 48.21 27.62
CA VAL A 3 63.63 47.19 28.38
C VAL A 3 62.79 45.89 28.52
N SER A 4 63.46 44.73 28.62
CA SER A 4 62.96 43.38 29.02
C SER A 4 62.40 43.32 30.45
N ILE A 5 61.73 42.26 30.90
CA ILE A 5 62.22 41.14 31.75
C ILE A 5 60.90 40.41 32.13
N HIS A 6 60.52 39.17 31.79
CA HIS A 6 61.06 37.81 31.92
C HIS A 6 61.33 37.34 33.36
N THR A 7 60.58 36.37 33.88
CA THR A 7 61.12 35.19 34.60
C THR A 7 60.00 34.20 34.93
N ASP A 8 60.18 32.97 34.48
CA ASP A 8 59.49 31.77 34.93
C ASP A 8 60.16 31.15 36.18
N PHE A 9 59.48 30.14 36.75
CA PHE A 9 59.99 28.99 37.53
C PHE A 9 60.34 29.18 39.04
N PHE A 10 59.56 28.57 39.95
CA PHE A 10 59.87 27.28 40.59
C PHE A 10 58.78 26.82 41.61
N LEU A 11 58.77 25.50 41.86
CA LEU A 11 57.86 24.64 42.64
C LEU A 11 57.43 25.13 44.05
N PHE A 12 56.19 24.80 44.42
CA PHE A 12 55.96 24.15 45.73
C PHE A 12 54.82 23.12 45.66
N SER A 13 55.17 21.88 46.01
CA SER A 13 54.27 20.77 46.27
C SER A 13 53.31 21.12 47.41
N PHE A 14 52.00 20.90 47.23
CA PHE A 14 51.14 20.62 48.37
C PHE A 14 50.18 19.47 48.07
N GLN A 15 50.47 18.36 48.72
CA GLN A 15 49.80 17.09 48.63
C GLN A 15 48.88 16.96 49.85
N VAL A 16 47.57 16.75 49.59
CA VAL A 16 46.66 15.84 50.32
C VAL A 16 45.99 16.36 51.62
N ARG A 17 44.66 16.59 51.58
CA ARG A 17 43.57 15.77 52.19
C ARG A 17 42.26 16.54 52.40
N HIS A 18 41.15 15.80 52.23
CA HIS A 18 39.79 16.04 52.72
C HIS A 18 39.09 17.29 52.14
N SER A 19 38.02 17.20 51.35
CA SER A 19 36.86 16.32 51.46
C SER A 19 35.99 16.44 50.19
N ASP A 20 36.23 15.58 49.19
CA ASP A 20 35.52 15.58 47.90
C ASP A 20 34.47 14.45 47.81
N GLU A 21 33.70 14.20 48.86
CA GLU A 21 32.61 13.20 48.81
C GLU A 21 31.23 13.78 48.51
N PHE A 22 31.03 15.11 48.64
CA PHE A 22 29.70 15.70 48.47
C PHE A 22 29.36 16.17 47.05
N PHE A 23 30.36 16.42 46.19
CA PHE A 23 30.09 16.91 44.84
C PHE A 23 29.85 15.80 43.80
N CYS A 24 30.25 14.55 44.11
CA CYS A 24 30.09 13.43 43.19
C CYS A 24 28.66 12.85 43.18
N LEU A 25 27.94 12.91 44.30
CA LEU A 25 26.58 12.35 44.42
C LEU A 25 25.51 13.15 43.65
N LEU A 26 25.68 14.46 43.50
CA LEU A 26 24.73 15.32 42.76
C LEU A 26 24.87 15.20 41.23
N VAL A 27 26.04 14.81 40.73
CA VAL A 27 26.25 14.50 39.30
C VAL A 27 25.78 13.06 38.99
N TYR A 28 25.82 12.14 39.95
CA TYR A 28 25.28 10.79 39.78
C TYR A 28 23.74 10.72 39.78
N LEU A 29 23.04 11.65 40.43
CA LEU A 29 21.57 11.67 40.42
C LEU A 29 20.95 12.30 39.15
N SER A 30 21.73 13.02 38.34
CA SER A 30 21.26 13.59 37.06
C SER A 30 21.54 12.70 35.84
N LEU A 31 22.16 11.53 36.06
CA LEU A 31 22.47 10.51 35.06
C LEU A 31 21.55 9.27 35.12
N PHE A 32 20.52 9.30 35.96
CA PHE A 32 19.35 8.43 35.88
C PHE A 32 18.22 9.15 35.12
N ALA A 33 18.46 9.47 33.84
CA ALA A 33 17.36 9.77 32.94
C ALA A 33 16.57 8.47 32.75
N GLU A 34 15.47 8.37 33.47
CA GLU A 34 14.57 7.22 33.61
C GLU A 34 14.40 6.44 32.29
N LEU A 35 14.60 5.13 32.38
CA LEU A 35 14.33 4.14 31.34
C LEU A 35 12.81 3.92 31.17
N SER A 36 12.02 5.00 31.10
CA SER A 36 10.58 4.89 30.93
C SER A 36 10.25 4.37 29.52
N THR A 37 9.57 3.23 29.47
CA THR A 37 9.07 2.68 28.21
C THR A 37 7.60 3.01 28.07
N GLN A 38 7.23 3.57 26.92
CA GLN A 38 5.85 3.98 26.66
C GLN A 38 5.10 2.85 25.94
N PHE A 39 3.92 2.50 26.42
CA PHE A 39 3.02 1.56 25.76
C PHE A 39 1.93 2.30 25.02
N ASN A 40 1.81 2.05 23.73
CA ASN A 40 0.67 2.50 22.94
C ASN A 40 -0.26 1.31 22.71
N ILE A 41 -1.35 1.27 23.49
CA ILE A 41 -2.33 0.19 23.46
C ILE A 41 -3.48 0.59 22.56
N ALA A 42 -3.87 -0.30 21.65
CA ALA A 42 -5.01 -0.13 20.78
C ALA A 42 -6.06 -1.22 21.00
N ASN A 43 -7.33 -0.82 21.08
CA ASN A 43 -8.46 -1.73 21.05
C ASN A 43 -9.11 -1.71 19.65
N PRO A 44 -8.99 -2.79 18.85
CA PRO A 44 -9.52 -2.82 17.51
C PRO A 44 -11.06 -2.85 17.46
N THR A 45 -11.71 -3.26 18.55
CA THR A 45 -13.18 -3.35 18.64
C THR A 45 -13.80 -1.96 18.76
N THR A 46 -13.31 -1.14 19.71
CA THR A 46 -13.80 0.23 19.91
C THR A 46 -13.13 1.23 18.97
N GLY A 47 -11.95 0.92 18.43
CA GLY A 47 -11.17 1.81 17.57
C GLY A 47 -10.47 2.95 18.33
N CYS A 48 -10.38 2.83 19.65
CA CYS A 48 -9.69 3.75 20.55
C CYS A 48 -8.25 3.29 20.83
N GLN A 49 -7.40 4.24 21.17
CA GLN A 49 -6.00 4.01 21.54
C GLN A 49 -5.64 4.90 22.73
N LYS A 50 -4.82 4.38 23.62
CA LYS A 50 -4.32 5.11 24.79
C LYS A 50 -2.85 4.82 24.99
N LYS A 51 -2.10 5.86 25.35
CA LYS A 51 -0.72 5.74 25.78
C LYS A 51 -0.67 5.55 27.29
N LEU A 52 0.16 4.63 27.75
CA LEU A 52 0.45 4.37 29.15
C LEU A 52 1.96 4.40 29.33
N GLU A 53 2.41 4.97 30.42
CA GLU A 53 3.82 5.09 30.78
C GLU A 53 4.05 4.13 31.93
N ILE A 54 5.02 3.22 31.79
CA ILE A 54 5.30 2.17 32.77
C ILE A 54 6.81 2.16 33.00
N ASP A 55 7.18 2.43 34.26
CA ASP A 55 8.57 2.60 34.69
C ASP A 55 9.11 1.40 35.48
N ASP A 56 8.22 0.49 35.92
CA ASP A 56 8.60 -0.68 36.72
C ASP A 56 9.14 -1.83 35.84
N ASP A 57 10.43 -2.08 35.95
CA ASP A 57 11.16 -3.15 35.26
C ASP A 57 10.53 -4.54 35.44
N GLN A 58 9.90 -4.84 36.59
CA GLN A 58 9.29 -6.15 36.83
C GLN A 58 8.13 -6.41 35.85
N LYS A 59 7.35 -5.37 35.56
CA LYS A 59 6.23 -5.41 34.61
C LYS A 59 6.72 -5.55 33.17
N LEU A 60 7.84 -4.90 32.85
CA LEU A 60 8.45 -4.91 31.51
C LEU A 60 9.08 -6.26 31.15
N ARG A 61 9.60 -7.00 32.14
CA ARG A 61 10.24 -8.33 31.95
C ARG A 61 9.35 -9.33 31.21
N ALA A 62 8.03 -9.27 31.40
CA ALA A 62 7.10 -10.15 30.69
C ALA A 62 7.12 -9.97 29.16
N PHE A 63 7.54 -8.79 28.69
CA PHE A 63 7.61 -8.43 27.26
C PHE A 63 8.98 -8.66 26.65
N PHE A 64 10.05 -8.70 27.45
CA PHE A 64 11.41 -8.92 26.95
C PHE A 64 11.55 -10.32 26.34
N ASP A 65 12.43 -10.41 25.33
CA ASP A 65 12.70 -11.62 24.54
C ASP A 65 11.49 -12.19 23.78
N LYS A 66 10.33 -11.53 23.84
CA LYS A 66 9.18 -11.82 23.00
C LYS A 66 9.40 -11.26 21.60
N ARG A 67 8.81 -11.94 20.62
CA ARG A 67 8.84 -11.55 19.21
C ARG A 67 7.57 -10.80 18.83
N LEU A 68 7.67 -9.99 17.78
CA LEU A 68 6.50 -9.40 17.13
C LEU A 68 5.46 -10.47 16.78
N SER A 69 4.19 -10.12 16.96
CA SER A 69 2.99 -10.96 16.81
C SER A 69 2.81 -12.07 17.85
N GLN A 70 3.66 -12.16 18.88
CA GLN A 70 3.39 -13.03 20.02
C GLN A 70 2.34 -12.42 20.95
N GLU A 71 1.57 -13.31 21.58
CA GLU A 71 0.59 -12.97 22.59
C GLU A 71 1.25 -12.99 23.98
N VAL A 72 0.91 -12.01 24.81
CA VAL A 72 1.43 -11.80 26.16
C VAL A 72 0.25 -11.53 27.08
N SER A 73 0.25 -12.15 28.25
CA SER A 73 -0.74 -11.92 29.31
C SER A 73 -0.60 -10.50 29.88
N GLY A 74 -1.73 -9.80 29.99
CA GLY A 74 -1.80 -8.46 30.57
C GLY A 74 -1.64 -8.42 32.09
N ASP A 75 -1.82 -9.56 32.77
CA ASP A 75 -1.79 -9.67 34.23
C ASP A 75 -0.50 -9.10 34.85
N SER A 76 0.63 -9.20 34.15
CA SER A 76 1.92 -8.69 34.63
C SER A 76 2.04 -7.16 34.63
N LEU A 77 1.16 -6.43 33.94
CA LEU A 77 1.17 -4.97 33.88
C LEU A 77 0.47 -4.33 35.10
N GLY A 78 -0.48 -5.05 35.69
CA GLY A 78 -1.24 -4.63 36.88
C GLY A 78 -2.66 -5.19 36.90
N ASP A 79 -3.35 -4.99 38.02
CA ASP A 79 -4.69 -5.53 38.27
C ASP A 79 -5.76 -5.02 37.29
N GLU A 80 -5.58 -3.80 36.77
CA GLU A 80 -6.45 -3.22 35.73
C GLU A 80 -6.44 -4.03 34.43
N PHE A 81 -5.32 -4.71 34.15
CA PHE A 81 -5.10 -5.49 32.93
C PHE A 81 -5.31 -6.98 33.12
N LYS A 82 -5.92 -7.37 34.25
CA LYS A 82 -6.21 -8.76 34.55
C LYS A 82 -7.16 -9.38 33.52
N GLY A 83 -6.78 -10.54 33.00
CA GLY A 83 -7.51 -11.27 31.96
C GLY A 83 -7.35 -10.70 30.54
N TYR A 84 -6.64 -9.60 30.35
CA TYR A 84 -6.36 -9.08 29.01
C TYR A 84 -5.27 -9.91 28.34
N VAL A 85 -5.43 -10.13 27.03
CA VAL A 85 -4.38 -10.71 26.18
C VAL A 85 -3.95 -9.68 25.17
N PHE A 86 -2.67 -9.32 25.21
CA PHE A 86 -2.06 -8.37 24.29
C PHE A 86 -1.25 -9.08 23.23
N LYS A 87 -1.30 -8.56 22.01
CA LYS A 87 -0.41 -8.95 20.92
C LYS A 87 0.58 -7.83 20.65
N ILE A 88 1.87 -8.16 20.66
CA ILE A 88 2.93 -7.20 20.34
C ILE A 88 2.89 -6.92 18.83
N MET A 89 2.50 -5.71 18.42
CA MET A 89 2.38 -5.37 17.00
C MET A 89 3.61 -4.68 16.42
N GLY A 90 4.40 -4.02 17.26
CA GLY A 90 5.53 -3.22 16.80
C GLY A 90 6.10 -2.38 17.93
N GLY A 91 6.98 -1.48 17.55
CA GLY A 91 7.57 -0.51 18.45
C GLY A 91 8.58 0.34 17.71
N CYS A 92 9.03 1.37 18.40
CA CYS A 92 10.13 2.22 17.97
C CYS A 92 11.22 2.20 19.03
N ASP A 93 12.45 2.10 18.56
CA ASP A 93 13.64 2.32 19.38
C ASP A 93 13.71 3.79 19.86
N LYS A 94 14.52 4.11 20.87
CA LYS A 94 14.76 5.47 21.38
C LYS A 94 15.16 6.48 20.29
N GLN A 95 15.86 6.03 19.26
CA GLN A 95 16.23 6.88 18.11
C GLN A 95 15.16 6.90 16.99
N GLY A 96 13.98 6.33 17.23
CA GLY A 96 12.85 6.34 16.30
C GLY A 96 12.93 5.30 15.18
N PHE A 97 13.87 4.35 15.23
CA PHE A 97 13.90 3.25 14.24
C PHE A 97 12.81 2.22 14.53
N PRO A 98 11.92 1.93 13.57
CA PRO A 98 10.80 1.00 13.79
C PRO A 98 11.25 -0.46 13.77
N MET A 99 10.55 -1.30 14.52
CA MET A 99 10.70 -2.77 14.48
C MET A 99 10.21 -3.35 13.15
N LYS A 100 10.85 -4.43 12.69
CA LYS A 100 10.44 -5.18 11.50
C LYS A 100 10.34 -6.66 11.79
N GLN A 101 9.17 -7.22 11.47
CA GLN A 101 8.92 -8.66 11.54
C GLN A 101 9.88 -9.45 10.64
N GLY A 102 10.41 -10.56 11.16
CA GLY A 102 11.33 -11.46 10.46
C GLY A 102 12.82 -11.16 10.66
N VAL A 103 13.17 -10.05 11.31
CA VAL A 103 14.57 -9.74 11.68
C VAL A 103 14.81 -10.24 13.10
N LEU A 104 15.36 -11.44 13.24
CA LEU A 104 15.51 -12.18 14.51
C LEU A 104 16.69 -11.71 15.37
N THR A 105 16.87 -10.39 15.49
CA THR A 105 17.87 -9.79 16.36
C THR A 105 17.17 -8.93 17.41
N PRO A 106 17.73 -8.77 18.61
CA PRO A 106 17.27 -7.72 19.52
C PRO A 106 17.66 -6.36 18.94
N GLY A 107 18.93 -6.16 18.55
CA GLY A 107 19.46 -4.90 18.03
C GLY A 107 19.01 -4.49 16.62
N ARG A 108 19.71 -3.50 16.05
CA ARG A 108 19.41 -2.94 14.72
C ARG A 108 20.26 -3.57 13.63
N VAL A 109 19.67 -3.70 12.45
CA VAL A 109 20.33 -4.22 11.24
C VAL A 109 20.06 -3.30 10.05
N ARG A 110 21.04 -3.15 9.15
CA ARG A 110 20.91 -2.37 7.91
C ARG A 110 20.45 -3.24 6.76
N LEU A 111 19.17 -3.11 6.39
CA LEU A 111 18.54 -3.90 5.32
C LEU A 111 18.29 -3.05 4.08
N LEU A 112 18.33 -3.69 2.91
CA LEU A 112 17.95 -3.08 1.64
C LEU A 112 16.43 -3.19 1.45
N LEU A 113 15.71 -2.09 1.63
CA LEU A 113 14.25 -2.05 1.56
C LEU A 113 13.76 -1.63 0.16
N HIS A 114 12.60 -2.12 -0.24
CA HIS A 114 11.93 -1.82 -1.52
C HIS A 114 10.47 -1.41 -1.30
N ARG A 115 9.84 -0.81 -2.32
CA ARG A 115 8.45 -0.34 -2.26
C ARG A 115 7.50 -1.48 -1.85
N GLY A 116 6.63 -1.22 -0.87
CA GLY A 116 5.67 -2.21 -0.35
C GLY A 116 6.18 -2.99 0.87
N THR A 117 7.45 -2.83 1.26
CA THR A 117 7.96 -3.42 2.52
C THR A 117 7.68 -2.54 3.73
N SER A 118 7.49 -3.16 4.90
CA SER A 118 7.42 -2.45 6.17
C SER A 118 8.68 -1.61 6.42
N CYS A 119 8.51 -0.47 7.11
CA CYS A 119 9.53 0.54 7.41
C CYS A 119 10.00 1.37 6.19
N PHE A 120 9.46 1.12 4.99
CA PHE A 120 9.76 1.91 3.79
C PHE A 120 8.52 2.11 2.90
N ARG A 121 7.97 3.32 2.91
CA ARG A 121 6.77 3.66 2.14
C ARG A 121 7.02 3.61 0.62
N GLY A 122 8.21 3.99 0.16
CA GLY A 122 8.69 3.86 -1.23
C GLY A 122 7.97 4.70 -2.30
N HIS A 123 6.67 4.96 -2.16
CA HIS A 123 5.94 5.91 -3.01
C HIS A 123 6.41 7.35 -2.72
N GLY A 124 6.66 8.15 -3.77
CA GLY A 124 7.26 9.49 -3.66
C GLY A 124 8.72 9.56 -4.14
N ARG A 125 9.27 8.44 -4.62
CA ARG A 125 10.56 8.42 -5.31
C ARG A 125 10.46 7.64 -6.62
N ARG A 126 11.60 7.37 -7.28
CA ARG A 126 11.64 6.67 -8.56
C ARG A 126 11.07 5.26 -8.41
N ASP A 127 10.31 4.81 -9.41
CA ASP A 127 9.86 3.43 -9.45
C ASP A 127 11.08 2.49 -9.51
N GLY A 128 11.01 1.41 -8.74
CA GLY A 128 12.13 0.46 -8.57
C GLY A 128 13.19 0.90 -7.55
N GLU A 129 13.05 2.05 -6.87
CA GLU A 129 14.05 2.46 -5.88
C GLU A 129 14.14 1.48 -4.71
N ARG A 130 15.40 1.14 -4.38
CA ARG A 130 15.77 0.39 -3.19
C ARG A 130 16.70 1.22 -2.34
N ARG A 131 16.48 1.24 -1.02
CA ARG A 131 17.31 2.02 -0.09
C ARG A 131 17.74 1.18 1.10
N ARG A 132 19.04 1.20 1.40
CA ARG A 132 19.59 0.57 2.61
C ARG A 132 19.28 1.45 3.82
N LYS A 133 18.50 0.93 4.78
CA LYS A 133 18.10 1.63 6.01
C LYS A 133 18.34 0.77 7.23
N SER A 134 18.66 1.41 8.35
CA SER A 134 18.69 0.77 9.67
C SER A 134 17.27 0.50 10.13
N VAL A 135 17.02 -0.69 10.66
CA VAL A 135 15.73 -1.16 11.13
C VAL A 135 15.94 -1.94 12.43
N ARG A 136 15.03 -1.81 13.39
CA ARG A 136 15.09 -2.56 14.64
C ARG A 136 14.60 -4.00 14.40
N GLY A 137 15.24 -4.96 15.06
CA GLY A 137 14.80 -6.34 15.00
C GLY A 137 13.42 -6.57 15.65
N CYS A 138 12.92 -7.80 15.57
CA CYS A 138 11.58 -8.16 16.03
C CYS A 138 11.54 -8.61 17.49
N ILE A 139 12.69 -8.84 18.11
CA ILE A 139 12.81 -9.25 19.52
C ILE A 139 12.75 -7.97 20.38
N VAL A 140 11.90 -7.99 21.40
CA VAL A 140 11.70 -6.88 22.33
C VAL A 140 12.85 -6.82 23.34
N SER A 141 13.32 -5.62 23.59
CA SER A 141 14.49 -5.32 24.41
C SER A 141 14.29 -3.97 25.14
N PRO A 142 15.04 -3.69 26.21
CA PRO A 142 14.83 -2.51 27.07
C PRO A 142 15.22 -1.16 26.42
N ASP A 143 15.91 -1.18 25.29
CA ASP A 143 16.29 0.00 24.52
C ASP A 143 15.18 0.50 23.56
N LEU A 144 13.97 -0.04 23.67
CA LEU A 144 12.79 0.51 23.02
C LEU A 144 12.31 1.78 23.77
N SER A 145 11.75 2.73 23.03
CA SER A 145 11.08 3.89 23.61
C SER A 145 9.57 3.69 23.65
N VAL A 146 9.01 3.13 22.56
CA VAL A 146 7.57 2.87 22.46
C VAL A 146 7.33 1.43 22.03
N LEU A 147 6.43 0.74 22.73
CA LEU A 147 5.94 -0.58 22.37
C LEU A 147 4.45 -0.49 22.01
N ASN A 148 4.09 -0.92 20.80
CA ASN A 148 2.72 -0.90 20.30
C ASN A 148 2.05 -2.26 20.58
N LEU A 149 0.98 -2.24 21.38
CA LEU A 149 0.19 -3.41 21.74
C LEU A 149 -1.21 -3.33 21.14
N VAL A 150 -1.76 -4.48 20.78
CA VAL A 150 -3.17 -4.63 20.37
C VAL A 150 -3.86 -5.62 21.28
N ILE A 151 -5.03 -5.26 21.79
CA ILE A 151 -5.87 -6.17 22.59
C ILE A 151 -6.48 -7.23 21.66
N VAL A 152 -6.25 -8.51 22.00
CA VAL A 152 -6.86 -9.66 21.30
C VAL A 152 -8.10 -10.13 22.06
N LYS A 153 -7.99 -10.26 23.39
CA LYS A 153 -9.09 -10.61 24.29
C LYS A 153 -9.25 -9.52 25.34
N LYS A 154 -10.50 -9.08 25.53
CA LYS A 154 -10.87 -8.15 26.61
C LYS A 154 -10.80 -8.92 27.93
N GLY A 155 -10.18 -8.33 28.95
CA GLY A 155 -10.20 -8.86 30.31
C GLY A 155 -11.45 -8.45 31.08
N ASP A 156 -11.42 -8.67 32.39
CA ASP A 156 -12.59 -8.52 33.26
C ASP A 156 -12.89 -7.05 33.58
N ASN A 157 -11.86 -6.25 33.81
CA ASN A 157 -11.97 -4.84 34.17
C ASN A 157 -12.03 -3.94 32.93
N ASP A 158 -12.82 -2.86 32.99
CA ASP A 158 -12.84 -1.85 31.94
C ASP A 158 -11.70 -0.83 32.10
N LEU A 159 -11.07 -0.46 30.97
CA LEU A 159 -9.96 0.47 30.93
C LEU A 159 -10.42 1.86 30.49
N PRO A 160 -10.21 2.90 31.31
CA PRO A 160 -10.70 4.24 31.01
C PRO A 160 -10.02 4.78 29.75
N GLY A 161 -10.82 5.23 28.79
CA GLY A 161 -10.36 5.76 27.50
C GLY A 161 -9.99 4.72 26.43
N LEU A 162 -10.10 3.41 26.73
CA LEU A 162 -9.84 2.31 25.79
C LEU A 162 -11.10 1.50 25.48
N THR A 163 -11.75 0.98 26.52
CA THR A 163 -12.97 0.16 26.40
C THR A 163 -14.24 0.96 26.63
N ASP A 164 -14.17 2.01 27.45
CA ASP A 164 -15.29 2.87 27.82
C ASP A 164 -15.86 3.68 26.64
N THR A 165 -14.98 4.20 25.77
CA THR A 165 -15.42 5.02 24.63
C THR A 165 -15.40 4.22 23.34
N GLU A 166 -16.53 4.23 22.61
CA GLU A 166 -16.63 3.63 21.29
C GLU A 166 -16.52 4.66 20.18
N LYS A 167 -15.54 4.47 19.29
CA LYS A 167 -15.35 5.34 18.12
C LYS A 167 -16.00 4.71 16.89
N PRO A 168 -17.09 5.29 16.35
CA PRO A 168 -17.75 4.72 15.19
C PRO A 168 -16.85 4.79 13.94
N ARG A 169 -17.04 3.83 13.02
CA ARG A 169 -16.27 3.77 11.77
C ARG A 169 -16.53 5.03 10.93
N MET A 170 -15.45 5.74 10.59
CA MET A 170 -15.54 7.02 9.87
C MET A 170 -16.15 6.91 8.47
N ARG A 171 -16.00 5.76 7.79
CA ARG A 171 -16.49 5.55 6.42
C ARG A 171 -17.09 4.16 6.27
N GLY A 172 -18.27 4.10 5.68
CA GLY A 172 -18.87 2.84 5.25
C GLY A 172 -18.33 2.34 3.90
N PRO A 173 -18.78 1.15 3.46
CA PRO A 173 -18.34 0.55 2.21
C PRO A 173 -18.71 1.37 0.98
N LYS A 174 -17.83 1.41 -0.04
CA LYS A 174 -18.07 2.11 -1.32
C LYS A 174 -18.55 1.19 -2.45
N ARG A 175 -18.19 -0.09 -2.43
CA ARG A 175 -18.52 -1.06 -3.49
C ARG A 175 -19.90 -1.67 -3.23
N ALA A 176 -20.75 -1.78 -4.26
CA ALA A 176 -22.10 -2.35 -4.15
C ALA A 176 -22.12 -3.72 -3.46
N SER A 177 -21.20 -4.62 -3.82
CA SER A 177 -21.10 -5.95 -3.20
C SER A 177 -20.74 -5.91 -1.71
N LYS A 178 -19.93 -4.94 -1.26
CA LYS A 178 -19.60 -4.79 0.17
C LYS A 178 -20.76 -4.19 0.97
N ILE A 179 -21.57 -3.34 0.34
CA ILE A 179 -22.78 -2.79 0.96
C ILE A 179 -23.79 -3.92 1.19
N ARG A 180 -24.01 -4.79 0.18
CA ARG A 180 -24.88 -5.96 0.32
C ARG A 180 -24.46 -6.89 1.45
N LYS A 181 -23.16 -7.17 1.59
CA LYS A 181 -22.62 -7.97 2.70
C LYS A 181 -22.81 -7.33 4.08
N LEU A 182 -22.78 -6.00 4.17
CA LEU A 182 -22.90 -5.31 5.46
C LEU A 182 -24.33 -5.37 6.00
N PHE A 183 -25.32 -5.20 5.11
CA PHE A 183 -26.74 -5.16 5.46
C PHE A 183 -27.47 -6.49 5.16
N ASN A 184 -26.72 -7.55 4.82
CA ASN A 184 -27.26 -8.86 4.43
C ASN A 184 -28.35 -8.78 3.34
N LEU A 185 -28.16 -7.91 2.35
CA LEU A 185 -29.14 -7.67 1.28
C LEU A 185 -29.07 -8.72 0.18
N SER A 186 -30.22 -8.97 -0.44
CA SER A 186 -30.32 -9.78 -1.65
C SER A 186 -29.77 -9.04 -2.87
N LYS A 187 -29.81 -9.69 -4.04
CA LYS A 187 -29.35 -9.07 -5.30
C LYS A 187 -30.36 -8.09 -5.88
N ASP A 188 -31.63 -8.24 -5.53
CA ASP A 188 -32.74 -7.47 -6.09
C ASP A 188 -32.91 -6.14 -5.33
N ASP A 189 -32.42 -6.09 -4.09
CA ASP A 189 -32.45 -4.88 -3.27
C ASP A 189 -31.57 -3.75 -3.83
N ASP A 190 -32.14 -2.54 -3.85
CA ASP A 190 -31.42 -1.34 -4.24
C ASP A 190 -30.51 -0.83 -3.09
N VAL A 191 -29.21 -1.02 -3.29
CA VAL A 191 -28.17 -0.57 -2.37
C VAL A 191 -28.15 0.95 -2.16
N ARG A 192 -28.71 1.77 -3.06
CA ARG A 192 -28.66 3.25 -2.96
C ARG A 192 -29.36 3.77 -1.71
N LYS A 193 -30.48 3.16 -1.32
CA LYS A 193 -31.26 3.55 -0.14
C LYS A 193 -30.44 3.35 1.14
N TYR A 194 -29.75 2.21 1.23
CA TYR A 194 -28.95 1.82 2.39
C TYR A 194 -27.64 2.61 2.56
N VAL A 195 -27.11 3.25 1.51
CA VAL A 195 -25.93 4.13 1.67
C VAL A 195 -26.26 5.41 2.45
N ASN A 196 -27.53 5.81 2.49
CA ASN A 196 -27.96 7.00 3.21
C ASN A 196 -27.92 6.82 4.74
N THR A 197 -27.94 5.58 5.26
CA THR A 197 -27.96 5.31 6.70
C THR A 197 -26.65 5.70 7.38
N TYR A 198 -25.51 5.55 6.70
CA TYR A 198 -24.19 5.94 7.22
C TYR A 198 -23.66 7.24 6.57
N ARG A 199 -24.58 8.11 6.12
CA ARG A 199 -24.19 9.39 5.52
C ARG A 199 -23.58 10.27 6.60
N ARG A 200 -22.36 10.76 6.35
CA ARG A 200 -21.69 11.64 7.31
C ARG A 200 -22.24 13.06 7.19
N THR A 201 -22.89 13.52 8.25
CA THR A 201 -23.22 14.94 8.45
C THR A 201 -22.01 15.66 9.07
N PHE A 202 -21.74 16.87 8.60
CA PHE A 202 -20.72 17.74 9.18
C PHE A 202 -21.12 19.20 8.97
N THR A 203 -20.78 20.04 9.92
CA THR A 203 -20.89 21.49 9.81
C THR A 203 -19.69 22.03 9.04
N SER A 204 -19.91 22.85 8.02
CA SER A 204 -18.82 23.58 7.38
C SER A 204 -18.32 24.67 8.32
N LYS A 205 -17.10 25.18 8.07
CA LYS A 205 -16.57 26.36 8.77
C LYS A 205 -17.49 27.58 8.69
N SER A 206 -18.31 27.65 7.64
CA SER A 206 -19.35 28.66 7.43
C SER A 206 -20.69 28.36 8.13
N GLY A 207 -20.74 27.44 9.09
CA GLY A 207 -21.94 27.06 9.86
C GLY A 207 -22.99 26.19 9.11
N LYS A 208 -22.84 25.97 7.80
CA LYS A 208 -23.83 25.22 7.00
C LYS A 208 -23.69 23.72 7.22
N LYS A 209 -24.78 23.05 7.60
CA LYS A 209 -24.82 21.58 7.71
C LYS A 209 -24.81 20.97 6.31
N ARG A 210 -23.82 20.11 6.03
CA ARG A 210 -23.72 19.34 4.78
C ARG A 210 -23.60 17.86 5.08
N SER A 211 -24.08 17.03 4.18
CA SER A 211 -24.03 15.58 4.32
C SER A 211 -23.38 14.95 3.09
N LYS A 212 -22.36 14.11 3.31
CA LYS A 212 -21.58 13.45 2.24
C LYS A 212 -21.79 11.94 2.28
N ALA A 213 -22.05 11.36 1.11
CA ALA A 213 -22.13 9.91 0.88
C ALA A 213 -21.10 9.49 -0.18
N PRO A 214 -20.57 8.25 -0.12
CA PRO A 214 -19.67 7.75 -1.15
C PRO A 214 -20.44 7.46 -2.45
N LYS A 215 -19.88 7.86 -3.60
CA LYS A 215 -20.36 7.39 -4.90
C LYS A 215 -20.18 5.87 -4.99
N ILE A 216 -21.29 5.14 -5.09
CA ILE A 216 -21.31 3.69 -5.13
C ILE A 216 -20.57 3.20 -6.38
N GLN A 217 -19.62 2.30 -6.19
CA GLN A 217 -18.85 1.70 -7.27
C GLN A 217 -19.38 0.30 -7.60
N ARG A 218 -19.29 -0.07 -8.89
CA ARG A 218 -19.73 -1.37 -9.42
C ARG A 218 -21.23 -1.63 -9.24
N LEU A 219 -22.04 -0.57 -9.25
CA LEU A 219 -23.49 -0.68 -9.38
C LEU A 219 -23.85 -0.82 -10.86
N VAL A 220 -24.80 -1.70 -11.17
CA VAL A 220 -25.36 -1.79 -12.52
C VAL A 220 -26.21 -0.53 -12.76
N THR A 221 -25.85 0.26 -13.76
CA THR A 221 -26.56 1.50 -14.13
C THR A 221 -27.03 1.43 -15.58
N PRO A 222 -28.08 2.18 -15.97
CA PRO A 222 -28.53 2.25 -17.36
C PRO A 222 -27.39 2.61 -18.33
N LEU A 223 -26.52 3.54 -17.94
CA LEU A 223 -25.33 3.90 -18.71
C LEU A 223 -24.36 2.72 -18.91
N THR A 224 -24.16 1.88 -17.89
CA THR A 224 -23.31 0.68 -18.00
C THR A 224 -23.93 -0.34 -18.95
N LEU A 225 -25.25 -0.52 -18.88
CA LEU A 225 -25.99 -1.41 -19.79
C LEU A 225 -25.95 -0.91 -21.24
N GLN A 226 -26.13 0.41 -21.45
CA GLN A 226 -26.02 1.05 -22.75
C GLN A 226 -24.62 0.85 -23.36
N ARG A 227 -23.55 1.09 -22.60
CA ARG A 227 -22.16 0.86 -23.06
C ARG A 227 -21.91 -0.61 -23.40
N LYS A 228 -22.49 -1.55 -22.64
CA LYS A 228 -22.41 -2.99 -22.94
C LYS A 228 -23.13 -3.33 -24.24
N ARG A 229 -24.35 -2.80 -24.45
CA ARG A 229 -25.12 -2.96 -25.69
C ARG A 229 -24.37 -2.37 -26.90
N ALA A 230 -23.82 -1.17 -26.77
CA ALA A 230 -23.05 -0.49 -27.81
C ALA A 230 -21.82 -1.31 -28.23
N ARG A 231 -21.04 -1.85 -27.28
CA ARG A 231 -19.90 -2.72 -27.59
C ARG A 231 -20.30 -3.96 -28.39
N ILE A 232 -21.42 -4.58 -28.03
CA ILE A 232 -21.94 -5.76 -28.74
C ILE A 232 -22.39 -5.37 -30.15
N ALA A 233 -23.09 -4.24 -30.30
CA ALA A 233 -23.53 -3.72 -31.59
C ALA A 233 -22.34 -3.42 -32.50
N GLU A 234 -21.31 -2.75 -31.99
CA GLU A 234 -20.08 -2.45 -32.72
C GLU A 234 -19.37 -3.73 -33.19
N LYS A 235 -19.29 -4.75 -32.33
CA LYS A 235 -18.72 -6.05 -32.72
C LYS A 235 -19.51 -6.69 -33.88
N LYS A 236 -20.84 -6.63 -33.83
CA LYS A 236 -21.69 -7.12 -34.92
C LYS A 236 -21.49 -6.32 -36.21
N GLN A 237 -21.44 -4.99 -36.11
CA GLN A 237 -21.19 -4.11 -37.26
C GLN A 237 -19.85 -4.41 -37.94
N ARG A 238 -18.77 -4.62 -37.17
CA ARG A 238 -17.46 -5.02 -37.71
C ARG A 238 -17.52 -6.33 -38.49
N ILE A 239 -18.26 -7.33 -37.98
CA ILE A 239 -18.43 -8.62 -38.67
C ILE A 239 -19.22 -8.44 -39.97
N VAL A 240 -20.33 -7.68 -39.93
CA VAL A 240 -21.15 -7.41 -41.12
C VAL A 240 -20.34 -6.68 -42.19
N LYS A 241 -19.59 -5.64 -41.78
CA LYS A 241 -18.70 -4.88 -42.68
C LYS A 241 -17.64 -5.78 -43.33
N ALA A 242 -16.95 -6.61 -42.55
CA ALA A 242 -15.95 -7.53 -43.10
C ALA A 242 -16.57 -8.53 -44.09
N LYS A 243 -17.80 -9.01 -43.83
CA LYS A 243 -18.53 -9.89 -44.74
C LYS A 243 -18.95 -9.18 -46.04
N SER A 244 -19.42 -7.94 -45.96
CA SER A 244 -19.81 -7.17 -47.14
C SER A 244 -18.60 -6.84 -48.01
N GLU A 245 -17.49 -6.39 -47.40
CA GLU A 245 -16.23 -6.11 -48.11
C GLU A 245 -15.66 -7.37 -48.79
N ALA A 246 -15.71 -8.52 -48.10
CA ALA A 246 -15.31 -9.79 -48.70
C ALA A 246 -16.19 -10.16 -49.91
N ALA A 247 -17.51 -9.97 -49.81
CA ALA A 247 -18.43 -10.24 -50.92
C ALA A 247 -18.20 -9.29 -52.10
N GLU A 248 -17.94 -8.01 -51.85
CA GLU A 248 -17.60 -7.01 -52.88
C GLU A 248 -16.27 -7.35 -53.57
N TYR A 249 -15.26 -7.74 -52.80
CA TYR A 249 -13.97 -8.17 -53.34
C TYR A 249 -14.10 -9.41 -54.23
N GLN A 250 -14.92 -10.39 -53.85
CA GLN A 250 -15.19 -11.57 -54.68
C GLN A 250 -15.85 -11.21 -56.02
N LYS A 251 -16.79 -10.25 -56.03
CA LYS A 251 -17.39 -9.74 -57.27
C LYS A 251 -16.35 -9.08 -58.16
N LEU A 252 -15.46 -8.27 -57.58
CA LEU A 252 -14.37 -7.62 -58.31
C LEU A 252 -13.35 -8.63 -58.86
N LEU A 253 -13.01 -9.68 -58.11
CA LEU A 253 -12.14 -10.74 -58.62
C LEU A 253 -12.75 -11.46 -59.82
N ALA A 254 -14.06 -11.75 -59.77
CA ALA A 254 -14.76 -12.41 -60.87
C ALA A 254 -14.73 -11.58 -62.16
N SER A 255 -14.92 -10.25 -62.09
CA SER A 255 -14.83 -9.39 -63.28
C SER A 255 -13.41 -9.33 -63.84
N ARG A 256 -12.39 -9.19 -62.98
CA ARG A 256 -10.97 -9.16 -63.41
C ARG A 256 -10.54 -10.47 -64.08
N LEU A 257 -10.96 -11.62 -63.56
CA LEU A 257 -10.69 -12.92 -64.18
C LEU A 257 -11.40 -13.07 -65.53
N LYS A 258 -12.61 -12.53 -65.67
CA LYS A 258 -13.35 -12.52 -66.95
C LYS A 258 -12.62 -11.67 -67.99
N GLU A 259 -12.26 -10.43 -67.66
CA GLU A 259 -11.47 -9.52 -68.52
C GLU A 259 -10.14 -10.16 -68.96
N GLN A 260 -9.46 -10.85 -68.05
CA GLN A 260 -8.20 -11.54 -68.36
C GLN A 260 -8.41 -12.71 -69.34
N ARG A 261 -9.49 -13.49 -69.18
CA ARG A 261 -9.87 -14.58 -70.11
C ARG A 261 -10.20 -14.02 -71.49
N GLU A 262 -10.97 -12.93 -71.55
CA GLU A 262 -11.32 -12.24 -72.80
C GLU A 262 -10.07 -11.72 -73.51
N ARG A 263 -9.19 -10.99 -72.80
CA ARG A 263 -7.91 -10.52 -73.35
C ARG A 263 -7.02 -11.66 -73.87
N ARG A 264 -6.97 -12.79 -73.15
CA ARG A 264 -6.23 -13.98 -73.61
C ARG A 264 -6.87 -14.54 -74.89
N SER A 265 -8.19 -14.66 -74.95
CA SER A 265 -8.91 -15.15 -76.12
C SER A 265 -8.69 -14.25 -77.36
N GLU A 266 -8.72 -12.94 -77.19
CA GLU A 266 -8.42 -11.96 -78.24
C GLU A 266 -6.99 -12.09 -78.76
N SER A 267 -6.01 -12.24 -77.85
CA SER A 267 -4.61 -12.43 -78.25
C SER A 267 -4.40 -13.72 -79.06
N VAL A 268 -5.10 -14.80 -78.69
CA VAL A 268 -5.08 -16.07 -79.43
C VAL A 268 -5.78 -15.91 -80.79
N ALA A 269 -6.91 -15.21 -80.84
CA ALA A 269 -7.61 -14.93 -82.10
C ALA A 269 -6.75 -14.10 -83.06
N LYS A 270 -6.07 -13.06 -82.56
CA LYS A 270 -5.10 -12.27 -83.33
C LYS A 270 -3.94 -13.13 -83.86
N LYS A 271 -3.34 -13.98 -83.01
CA LYS A 271 -2.29 -14.92 -83.45
C LYS A 271 -2.79 -15.90 -84.52
N ARG A 272 -3.99 -16.46 -84.35
CA ARG A 272 -4.61 -17.35 -85.36
C ARG A 272 -4.86 -16.63 -86.68
N ALA A 273 -5.36 -15.40 -86.65
CA ALA A 273 -5.55 -14.58 -87.85
C ALA A 273 -4.23 -14.31 -88.57
N GLN A 274 -3.17 -13.93 -87.84
CA GLN A 274 -1.83 -13.74 -88.39
C GLN A 274 -1.26 -15.01 -89.02
N SER A 275 -1.43 -16.19 -88.37
CA SER A 275 -0.97 -17.46 -88.94
C SER A 275 -1.69 -17.88 -90.22
N ARG A 276 -2.98 -17.51 -90.38
CA ARG A 276 -3.72 -17.76 -91.63
C ARG A 276 -3.21 -16.88 -92.77
N LEU A 277 -2.88 -15.63 -92.47
CA LEU A 277 -2.31 -14.70 -93.44
C LEU A 277 -0.91 -15.13 -93.90
N SER A 278 -0.06 -15.66 -93.01
CA SER A 278 1.28 -16.16 -93.37
C SER A 278 1.27 -17.53 -94.06
N ALA A 279 0.24 -18.36 -93.83
CA ALA A 279 0.07 -19.63 -94.57
C ALA A 279 -0.32 -19.41 -96.04
N GLY A 280 -0.99 -18.30 -96.36
CA GLY A 280 -1.36 -17.92 -97.72
C GLY A 280 -0.21 -17.35 -98.57
N SER A 281 0.94 -17.04 -97.97
CA SER A 281 2.10 -16.45 -98.65
C SER A 281 3.26 -17.44 -98.87
N LYS A 282 3.03 -18.76 -98.81
CA LYS A 282 4.04 -19.74 -99.24
C LYS A 282 4.09 -19.75 -100.77
N PRO A 283 5.23 -19.40 -101.41
CA PRO A 283 5.34 -19.49 -102.85
C PRO A 283 5.27 -20.97 -103.26
N SER A 284 4.33 -21.31 -104.13
CA SER A 284 4.34 -22.57 -104.85
C SER A 284 5.55 -22.59 -105.76
N ILE A 285 6.55 -23.42 -105.45
CA ILE A 285 7.64 -23.75 -106.37
C ILE A 285 7.01 -24.55 -107.51
N ALA A 286 6.89 -23.95 -108.69
CA ALA A 286 6.50 -24.64 -109.91
C ALA A 286 7.73 -25.34 -110.50
N VAL A 287 7.60 -26.65 -110.76
CA VAL A 287 8.48 -27.47 -111.59
C VAL A 287 7.88 -27.54 -112.98
#